data_AF-A0A9X3N7J5-F1
#
_entry.id   AF-A0A9X3N7J5-F1
#
_cell.length_a   1.000
_cell.length_b   1.000
_cell.length_c   1.000
_cell.angle_alpha   90.00
_cell.angle_beta   90.00
_cell.angle_gamma   90.00
#
_symmetry.space_group_name_H-M   'P 1'
#
loop_
_entity.id
_entity.type
_entity.pdbx_description
1 polymer ?
#
loop_
_entity_poly.entity_id
_entity_poly.type
_entity_poly.pdbx_seq_one_letter_code
_entity_poly.pdbx_strand_id
1 'polypeptide(L)'
;MRTNHEIQSALEALVPTGVYDSGAGNEFVYPTRHDYVVALRRRGLVRCERDLVSDDELVVAVQAHWYSGGHSGCLFAGYLSETRPQHGWEAIDVDADGDVASLAAYVAARIRAPETDILSLIVPRADDAGFELASLVAALGAVEGWDLRVLGADQDADLGEIVRVSLRTAVALDHWSEILGFGRHPGQAPTRWSPFSELAIRAKEPARPDPDLRANMDDVPLTGVRPQVRAEWWRETKLSREARLGAEYDARGKARVTLAVPRATWREVTGE
;
A
#
# COMPACT_ATOMS: atom_id res chain seq x y z
N MET A 1 29.11 -2.79 4.30
CA MET A 1 27.85 -2.50 5.02
C MET A 1 27.51 -1.06 4.68
N ARG A 2 26.40 -0.83 3.97
CA ARG A 2 25.91 0.53 3.71
C ARG A 2 25.44 1.10 5.04
N THR A 3 25.58 2.40 5.23
CA THR A 3 25.02 3.05 6.43
C THR A 3 23.61 3.53 6.11
N ASN A 4 22.68 3.42 7.06
CA ASN A 4 21.33 3.99 6.92
C ASN A 4 21.41 5.49 6.53
N HIS A 5 22.42 6.21 7.00
CA HIS A 5 22.68 7.60 6.63
C HIS A 5 22.90 7.83 5.12
N GLU A 6 23.63 6.95 4.43
CA GLU A 6 23.85 7.07 2.98
C GLU A 6 22.57 6.88 2.18
N ILE A 7 21.72 5.93 2.62
CA ILE A 7 20.42 5.67 2.00
C ILE A 7 19.53 6.90 2.18
N GLN A 8 19.36 7.40 3.41
CA GLN A 8 18.53 8.58 3.67
C GLN A 8 18.99 9.80 2.89
N SER A 9 20.30 10.08 2.87
CA SER A 9 20.85 11.22 2.10
C SER A 9 20.66 11.10 0.58
N ALA A 10 20.54 9.87 0.06
CA ALA A 10 20.18 9.65 -1.34
C ALA A 10 18.70 9.97 -1.59
N LEU A 11 17.82 9.50 -0.70
CA LEU A 11 16.37 9.65 -0.82
C LEU A 11 15.92 11.10 -0.59
N GLU A 12 16.50 11.82 0.36
CA GLU A 12 16.25 13.25 0.61
C GLU A 12 16.57 14.14 -0.60
N ALA A 13 17.53 13.72 -1.44
CA ALA A 13 17.92 14.44 -2.65
C ALA A 13 17.11 14.03 -3.90
N LEU A 14 16.10 13.16 -3.74
CA LEU A 14 15.26 12.70 -4.83
C LEU A 14 14.42 13.85 -5.39
N VAL A 15 14.32 13.90 -6.71
CA VAL A 15 13.41 14.80 -7.43
C VAL A 15 12.31 13.95 -8.05
N PRO A 16 11.06 14.06 -7.60
CA PRO A 16 9.97 13.25 -8.12
C PRO A 16 9.57 13.70 -9.53
N THR A 17 9.29 12.74 -10.41
CA THR A 17 8.90 13.02 -11.81
C THR A 17 7.53 12.46 -12.18
N GLY A 18 6.94 11.60 -11.35
CA GLY A 18 5.59 11.11 -11.55
C GLY A 18 4.60 12.25 -11.41
N VAL A 19 3.74 12.44 -12.40
CA VAL A 19 2.67 13.44 -12.37
C VAL A 19 1.34 12.74 -12.57
N TYR A 20 0.34 13.14 -11.78
CA TYR A 20 -1.04 12.75 -11.98
C TYR A 20 -1.93 14.00 -11.96
N ASP A 21 -2.78 14.13 -12.97
CA ASP A 21 -3.84 15.13 -13.00
C ASP A 21 -5.13 14.52 -12.46
N SER A 22 -5.67 15.10 -11.39
CA SER A 22 -6.93 14.65 -10.79
C SER A 22 -8.17 14.93 -11.63
N GLY A 23 -8.03 15.51 -12.82
CA GLY A 23 -9.12 15.94 -13.69
C GLY A 23 -9.90 17.14 -13.15
N ALA A 24 -9.51 17.66 -11.98
CA ALA A 24 -10.09 18.84 -11.33
C ALA A 24 -9.16 20.06 -11.40
N GLY A 25 -8.14 20.01 -12.27
CA GLY A 25 -7.11 21.04 -12.39
C GLY A 25 -6.06 21.02 -11.29
N ASN A 26 -5.96 19.92 -10.53
CA ASN A 26 -4.89 19.71 -9.56
C ASN A 26 -3.90 18.68 -10.11
N GLU A 27 -2.65 19.08 -10.24
CA GLU A 27 -1.55 18.16 -10.53
C GLU A 27 -0.85 17.76 -9.23
N PHE A 28 -0.59 16.46 -9.09
CA PHE A 28 0.15 15.90 -7.96
C PHE A 28 1.43 15.27 -8.46
N VAL A 29 2.55 15.71 -7.89
CA VAL A 29 3.87 15.16 -8.17
C VAL A 29 4.19 14.08 -7.13
N TYR A 30 4.63 12.92 -7.59
CA TYR A 30 4.99 11.77 -6.75
C TYR A 30 6.25 11.08 -7.27
N PRO A 31 7.06 10.47 -6.38
CA PRO A 31 8.24 9.75 -6.79
C PRO A 31 7.86 8.40 -7.40
N THR A 32 8.39 8.13 -8.59
CA THR A 32 8.28 6.83 -9.26
C THR A 32 9.42 5.91 -8.83
N ARG A 33 9.29 4.61 -9.10
CA ARG A 33 10.39 3.65 -8.93
C ARG A 33 11.66 4.11 -9.66
N HIS A 34 11.51 4.69 -10.85
CA HIS A 34 12.63 5.24 -11.62
C HIS A 34 13.37 6.37 -10.89
N ASP A 35 12.64 7.28 -10.24
CA ASP A 35 13.23 8.39 -9.48
C ASP A 35 14.12 7.87 -8.34
N TYR A 36 13.64 6.83 -7.64
CA TYR A 36 14.42 6.15 -6.61
C TYR A 36 15.69 5.50 -7.15
N VAL A 37 15.58 4.77 -8.28
CA VAL A 37 16.76 4.17 -8.94
C VAL A 37 17.78 5.25 -9.33
N VAL A 38 17.33 6.38 -9.89
CA VAL A 38 18.22 7.49 -10.27
C VAL A 38 18.91 8.09 -9.04
N ALA A 39 18.18 8.37 -7.97
CA ALA A 39 18.71 8.94 -6.74
C ALA A 39 19.75 8.03 -6.07
N LEU A 40 19.42 6.74 -5.91
CA LEU A 40 20.29 5.73 -5.31
C LEU A 40 21.54 5.47 -6.18
N ARG A 41 21.39 5.45 -7.51
CA ARG A 41 22.51 5.27 -8.45
C ARG A 41 23.50 6.42 -8.40
N ARG A 42 23.05 7.67 -8.21
CA ARG A 42 23.95 8.84 -8.05
C ARG A 42 24.86 8.72 -6.83
N ARG A 43 24.45 7.94 -5.82
CA ARG A 43 25.25 7.65 -4.63
C ARG A 43 26.00 6.31 -4.72
N GLY A 44 25.93 5.61 -5.86
CA GLY A 44 26.56 4.31 -6.07
C GLY A 44 25.92 3.17 -5.27
N LEU A 45 24.70 3.36 -4.75
CA LEU A 45 24.01 2.36 -3.91
C LEU A 45 23.35 1.24 -4.74
N VAL A 46 23.02 1.53 -6.01
CA VAL A 46 22.49 0.59 -7.01
C VAL A 46 23.08 0.92 -8.38
N ARG A 47 23.17 -0.05 -9.29
CA ARG A 47 23.59 0.17 -10.69
C ARG A 47 22.38 0.24 -11.63
N CYS A 48 21.33 -0.50 -11.31
CA CYS A 48 20.09 -0.59 -12.08
C CYS A 48 18.90 -0.90 -11.16
N GLU A 49 17.70 -0.93 -11.73
CA GLU A 49 16.48 -1.29 -10.99
C GLU A 49 16.54 -2.68 -10.37
N ARG A 50 17.18 -3.65 -11.05
CA ARG A 50 17.35 -5.01 -10.50
C ARG A 50 18.08 -5.00 -9.16
N ASP A 51 19.10 -4.16 -9.01
CA ASP A 51 19.83 -4.04 -7.73
C ASP A 51 18.92 -3.47 -6.63
N LEU A 52 17.98 -2.58 -6.94
CA LEU A 52 17.01 -2.05 -5.97
C LEU A 52 16.01 -3.12 -5.53
N VAL A 53 15.38 -3.83 -6.47
CA VAL A 53 14.32 -4.82 -6.17
C VAL A 53 14.85 -6.17 -5.66
N SER A 54 16.17 -6.32 -5.56
CA SER A 54 16.81 -7.51 -4.98
C SER A 54 17.39 -7.24 -3.59
N ASP A 55 17.07 -6.09 -3.01
CA ASP A 55 17.68 -5.57 -1.80
C ASP A 55 16.62 -5.08 -0.82
N ASP A 56 16.23 -5.97 0.08
CA ASP A 56 15.14 -5.77 1.04
C ASP A 56 15.32 -4.47 1.86
N GLU A 57 16.56 -4.15 2.25
CA GLU A 57 16.86 -2.93 3.02
C GLU A 57 16.53 -1.68 2.20
N LEU A 58 16.88 -1.66 0.91
CA LEU A 58 16.57 -0.54 0.02
C LEU A 58 15.08 -0.47 -0.30
N VAL A 59 14.42 -1.61 -0.54
CA VAL A 59 12.97 -1.68 -0.79
C VAL A 59 12.20 -1.09 0.40
N VAL A 60 12.53 -1.53 1.62
CA VAL A 60 11.90 -1.04 2.85
C VAL A 60 12.20 0.45 3.08
N ALA A 61 13.44 0.90 2.83
CA ALA A 61 13.79 2.32 2.96
C ALA A 61 13.06 3.22 1.96
N VAL A 62 12.91 2.78 0.71
CA VAL A 62 12.16 3.50 -0.33
C VAL A 62 10.68 3.60 0.03
N GLN A 63 10.08 2.49 0.49
CA GLN A 63 8.69 2.48 0.95
C GLN A 63 8.52 3.35 2.20
N ALA A 64 9.48 3.37 3.13
CA ALA A 64 9.50 4.28 4.29
C ALA A 64 9.44 5.75 3.86
N HIS A 65 10.38 6.13 2.99
CA HIS A 65 10.49 7.47 2.45
C HIS A 65 9.23 7.88 1.69
N TRP A 66 8.63 6.95 0.94
CA TRP A 66 7.40 7.23 0.19
C TRP A 66 6.24 7.62 1.12
N TYR A 67 6.02 6.86 2.19
CA TYR A 67 4.98 7.18 3.17
C TYR A 67 5.28 8.46 3.94
N SER A 68 6.51 8.62 4.46
CA SER A 68 6.89 9.81 5.25
C SER A 68 6.85 11.10 4.43
N GLY A 69 7.14 11.03 3.13
CA GLY A 69 6.96 12.14 2.19
C GLY A 69 5.49 12.54 1.92
N GLY A 70 4.52 11.88 2.56
CA GLY A 70 3.09 12.19 2.43
C GLY A 70 2.49 11.79 1.09
N HIS A 71 3.17 10.95 0.31
CA HIS A 71 2.77 10.63 -1.06
C HIS A 71 1.49 9.78 -1.14
N SER A 72 1.16 9.03 -0.08
CA SER A 72 -0.12 8.33 0.08
C SER A 72 -1.32 9.26 0.32
N GLY A 73 -1.07 10.53 0.66
CA GLY A 73 -2.11 11.49 1.07
C GLY A 73 -2.71 11.22 2.46
N CYS A 74 -2.15 10.26 3.22
CA CYS A 74 -2.59 9.93 4.58
C CYS A 74 -1.52 10.35 5.60
N LEU A 75 -1.84 11.35 6.42
CA LEU A 75 -0.91 11.86 7.43
C LEU A 75 -0.60 10.84 8.52
N PHE A 76 -1.56 9.97 8.84
CA PHE A 76 -1.34 8.86 9.77
C PHE A 76 -0.26 7.91 9.26
N ALA A 77 -0.32 7.56 7.97
CA ALA A 77 0.67 6.69 7.36
C ALA A 77 2.05 7.37 7.29
N GLY A 78 2.10 8.69 7.05
CA GLY A 78 3.35 9.45 7.15
C GLY A 78 3.98 9.35 8.54
N TYR A 79 3.22 9.70 9.58
CA TYR A 79 3.68 9.63 10.97
C TYR A 79 4.13 8.22 11.37
N LEU A 80 3.30 7.20 11.09
CA LEU A 80 3.60 5.80 11.41
C LEU A 80 4.86 5.32 10.67
N SER A 81 5.12 5.84 9.47
CA SER A 81 6.31 5.50 8.68
C SER A 81 7.59 6.16 9.22
N GLU A 82 7.49 7.36 9.79
CA GLU A 82 8.63 8.00 10.47
C GLU A 82 8.94 7.34 11.82
N THR A 83 7.93 6.70 12.43
CA THR A 83 7.99 6.12 13.78
C THR A 83 7.74 4.61 13.80
N ARG A 84 8.19 3.91 12.75
CA ARG A 84 7.96 2.46 12.58
C ARG A 84 8.40 1.62 13.77
N PRO A 85 9.59 1.82 14.36
CA PRO A 85 10.00 1.02 15.51
C PRO A 85 9.08 1.18 16.72
N GLN A 86 8.43 2.33 16.87
CA GLN A 86 7.49 2.59 17.97
C GLN A 86 6.10 2.01 17.74
N HIS A 87 5.72 1.78 16.48
CA HIS A 87 4.38 1.34 16.07
C HIS A 87 4.38 0.02 15.31
N GLY A 88 5.39 -0.83 15.53
CA GLY A 88 5.35 -2.20 15.04
C GLY A 88 5.09 -2.35 13.53
N TRP A 89 5.52 -1.38 12.72
CA TRP A 89 5.31 -1.43 11.28
C TRP A 89 6.43 -2.21 10.63
N GLU A 90 6.12 -3.46 10.33
CA GLU A 90 6.98 -4.40 9.66
C GLU A 90 6.73 -4.37 8.14
N ALA A 91 7.79 -4.42 7.36
CA ALA A 91 7.71 -4.52 5.91
C ALA A 91 8.62 -5.65 5.44
N ILE A 92 8.09 -6.52 4.58
CA ILE A 92 8.81 -7.66 4.04
C ILE A 92 8.72 -7.69 2.51
N ASP A 93 9.79 -8.08 1.84
CA ASP A 93 9.78 -8.45 0.41
C ASP A 93 9.07 -9.80 0.28
N VAL A 94 8.10 -9.86 -0.63
CA VAL A 94 7.42 -11.10 -1.00
C VAL A 94 7.52 -11.31 -2.51
N ASP A 95 7.74 -12.57 -2.88
CA ASP A 95 7.61 -13.01 -4.26
C ASP A 95 6.14 -13.33 -4.56
N ALA A 96 5.59 -12.75 -5.63
CA ALA A 96 4.20 -12.96 -6.03
C ALA A 96 3.93 -14.42 -6.43
N ASP A 97 4.94 -15.09 -7.00
CA ASP A 97 4.87 -16.47 -7.46
C ASP A 97 5.32 -17.48 -6.39
N GLY A 98 5.54 -17.00 -5.16
CA GLY A 98 6.01 -17.82 -4.04
C GLY A 98 4.96 -18.80 -3.50
N ASP A 99 5.35 -19.58 -2.49
CA ASP A 99 4.42 -20.46 -1.77
C ASP A 99 3.43 -19.64 -0.94
N VAL A 100 2.24 -19.44 -1.50
CA VAL A 100 1.15 -18.66 -0.91
C VAL A 100 0.65 -19.25 0.40
N ALA A 101 0.70 -20.56 0.60
CA ALA A 101 0.30 -21.18 1.86
C ALA A 101 1.29 -20.83 2.98
N SER A 102 2.60 -20.88 2.68
CA SER A 102 3.64 -20.43 3.60
C SER A 102 3.54 -18.93 3.90
N LEU A 103 3.27 -18.10 2.90
CA LEU A 103 3.05 -16.66 3.09
C LEU A 103 1.82 -16.37 3.97
N ALA A 104 0.69 -17.04 3.72
CA ALA A 104 -0.52 -16.88 4.52
C ALA A 104 -0.28 -17.30 5.98
N ALA A 105 0.45 -18.41 6.21
CA ALA A 105 0.84 -18.85 7.55
C ALA A 105 1.77 -17.83 8.24
N TYR A 106 2.73 -17.25 7.50
CA TYR A 106 3.58 -16.18 7.98
C TYR A 106 2.77 -14.95 8.41
N VAL A 107 1.86 -14.48 7.55
CA VAL A 107 0.98 -13.34 7.83
C VAL A 107 0.15 -13.61 9.09
N ALA A 108 -0.49 -14.78 9.20
CA ALA A 108 -1.27 -15.15 10.37
C ALA A 108 -0.43 -15.21 11.67
N ALA A 109 0.84 -15.61 11.58
CA ALA A 109 1.75 -15.58 12.73
C ALA A 109 2.13 -14.15 13.12
N ARG A 110 2.48 -13.28 12.15
CA ARG A 110 2.88 -11.90 12.40
C ARG A 110 1.73 -11.01 12.88
N ILE A 111 0.53 -11.16 12.34
CA ILE A 111 -0.66 -10.43 12.82
C ILE A 111 -0.89 -10.66 14.33
N ARG A 112 -0.68 -11.89 14.79
CA ARG A 112 -0.81 -12.27 16.20
C ARG A 112 0.37 -11.84 17.08
N ALA A 113 1.50 -11.46 16.48
CA ALA A 113 2.68 -11.06 17.23
C ALA A 113 2.42 -9.75 18.00
N PRO A 114 2.68 -9.69 19.32
CA PRO A 114 2.35 -8.51 20.13
C PRO A 114 2.95 -7.20 19.62
N GLU A 115 4.12 -7.28 18.99
CA GLU A 115 4.91 -6.16 18.51
C GLU A 115 4.53 -5.66 17.12
N THR A 116 3.67 -6.37 16.38
CA THR A 116 3.28 -5.99 15.02
C THR A 116 1.92 -5.28 15.06
N ASP A 117 1.87 -4.00 14.69
CA ASP A 117 0.61 -3.28 14.48
C ASP A 117 0.24 -3.20 12.99
N ILE A 118 1.25 -3.16 12.12
CA ILE A 118 1.11 -3.06 10.66
C ILE A 118 2.09 -4.02 10.01
N LEU A 119 1.60 -4.79 9.05
CA LEU A 119 2.41 -5.65 8.18
C LEU A 119 2.25 -5.20 6.73
N SER A 120 3.35 -4.85 6.09
CA SER A 120 3.43 -4.54 4.66
C SER A 120 4.07 -5.69 3.91
N LEU A 121 3.33 -6.29 2.98
CA LEU A 121 3.84 -7.26 2.02
C LEU A 121 4.20 -6.51 0.74
N ILE A 122 5.48 -6.25 0.53
CA ILE A 122 5.97 -5.51 -0.64
C ILE A 122 6.30 -6.51 -1.73
N VAL A 123 5.76 -6.30 -2.93
CA VAL A 123 6.02 -7.11 -4.13
C VAL A 123 6.89 -6.29 -5.09
N PRO A 124 8.19 -6.12 -4.80
CA PRO A 124 9.01 -5.13 -5.51
C PRO A 124 9.23 -5.48 -6.99
N ARG A 125 9.05 -6.76 -7.35
CA ARG A 125 9.23 -7.28 -8.71
C ARG A 125 7.96 -7.25 -9.56
N ALA A 126 6.80 -6.94 -8.97
CA ALA A 126 5.57 -6.79 -9.73
C ALA A 126 5.68 -5.64 -10.74
N ASP A 127 5.05 -5.84 -11.89
CA ASP A 127 5.06 -4.89 -12.97
C ASP A 127 4.00 -3.78 -12.79
N ASP A 128 4.08 -2.77 -13.66
CA ASP A 128 3.11 -1.68 -13.71
C ASP A 128 1.77 -2.13 -14.36
N ALA A 129 1.64 -3.36 -14.89
CA ALA A 129 0.35 -3.88 -15.37
C ALA A 129 -0.51 -4.42 -14.22
N GLY A 130 0.11 -4.77 -13.08
CA GLY A 130 -0.55 -5.22 -11.86
C GLY A 130 -0.94 -6.69 -11.89
N PHE A 131 -0.46 -7.46 -12.87
CA PHE A 131 -0.79 -8.87 -13.03
C PHE A 131 -0.29 -9.72 -11.84
N GLU A 132 0.94 -9.50 -11.40
CA GLU A 132 1.52 -10.28 -10.29
C GLU A 132 0.84 -9.97 -8.96
N LEU A 133 0.49 -8.70 -8.71
CA LEU A 133 -0.24 -8.33 -7.50
C LEU A 133 -1.67 -8.88 -7.51
N ALA A 134 -2.35 -8.85 -8.67
CA ALA A 134 -3.67 -9.47 -8.82
C ALA A 134 -3.60 -10.98 -8.60
N SER A 135 -2.57 -11.65 -9.13
CA SER A 135 -2.31 -13.08 -8.94
C SER A 135 -2.12 -13.43 -7.47
N LEU A 136 -1.28 -12.66 -6.76
CA LEU A 136 -1.07 -12.83 -5.32
C LEU A 136 -2.37 -12.63 -4.53
N VAL A 137 -3.16 -11.60 -4.84
CA VAL A 137 -4.44 -11.33 -4.17
C VAL A 137 -5.45 -12.45 -4.40
N ALA A 138 -5.56 -12.95 -5.64
CA ALA A 138 -6.45 -14.06 -5.95
C ALA A 138 -6.02 -15.35 -5.22
N ALA A 139 -4.71 -15.63 -5.20
CA ALA A 139 -4.18 -16.82 -4.54
C ALA A 139 -4.35 -16.75 -3.01
N LEU A 140 -4.08 -15.60 -2.38
CA LEU A 140 -4.34 -15.38 -0.95
C LEU A 140 -5.84 -15.56 -0.64
N GLY A 141 -6.71 -15.06 -1.51
CA GLY A 141 -8.16 -15.21 -1.39
C GLY A 141 -8.68 -16.65 -1.42
N ALA A 142 -7.88 -17.60 -1.92
CA ALA A 142 -8.19 -19.03 -1.91
C ALA A 142 -7.72 -19.75 -0.64
N VAL A 143 -6.98 -19.07 0.25
CA VAL A 143 -6.47 -19.65 1.50
C VAL A 143 -7.46 -19.46 2.64
N GLU A 144 -7.59 -20.47 3.50
CA GLU A 144 -8.41 -20.36 4.72
C GLU A 144 -7.97 -19.19 5.61
N GLY A 145 -8.93 -18.45 6.16
CA GLY A 145 -8.67 -17.24 6.97
C GLY A 145 -8.53 -15.95 6.15
N TRP A 146 -8.69 -16.03 4.83
CA TRP A 146 -8.78 -14.89 3.93
C TRP A 146 -10.17 -14.84 3.30
N ASP A 147 -10.64 -13.63 3.00
CA ASP A 147 -11.94 -13.38 2.37
C ASP A 147 -11.74 -12.44 1.19
N LEU A 148 -11.99 -12.96 0.00
CA LEU A 148 -11.87 -12.26 -1.28
C LEU A 148 -13.24 -12.00 -1.86
N ARG A 149 -13.51 -10.73 -2.22
CA ARG A 149 -14.81 -10.32 -2.78
C ARG A 149 -14.63 -9.38 -3.96
N VAL A 150 -15.41 -9.63 -5.01
CA VAL A 150 -15.62 -8.65 -6.08
C VAL A 150 -16.70 -7.67 -5.63
N LEU A 151 -16.34 -6.39 -5.53
CA LEU A 151 -17.22 -5.31 -5.06
C LEU A 151 -18.04 -4.66 -6.19
N GLY A 152 -17.93 -5.19 -7.40
CA GLY A 152 -18.52 -4.66 -8.64
C GLY A 152 -17.46 -4.07 -9.56
N ALA A 153 -17.91 -3.43 -10.63
CA ALA A 153 -17.06 -2.85 -11.65
C ALA A 153 -17.43 -1.40 -11.96
N ASP A 154 -16.47 -0.65 -12.48
CA ASP A 154 -16.61 0.70 -13.00
C ASP A 154 -16.22 0.70 -14.49
N GLN A 155 -16.78 1.61 -15.30
CA GLN A 155 -16.39 1.78 -16.69
C GLN A 155 -15.35 2.89 -16.80
N ASP A 156 -14.23 2.58 -17.45
CA ASP A 156 -13.14 3.51 -17.75
C ASP A 156 -13.01 3.65 -19.28
N ALA A 157 -12.79 4.89 -19.75
CA ALA A 157 -12.79 5.19 -21.18
C ALA A 157 -11.62 4.53 -21.93
N ASP A 158 -10.47 4.40 -21.27
CA ASP A 158 -9.24 3.90 -21.89
C ASP A 158 -9.00 2.42 -21.55
N LEU A 159 -9.39 2.02 -20.33
CA LEU A 159 -9.11 0.67 -19.81
C LEU A 159 -10.29 -0.29 -19.88
N GLY A 160 -11.47 0.21 -20.27
CA GLY A 160 -12.71 -0.57 -20.31
C GLY A 160 -13.26 -0.87 -18.91
N GLU A 161 -13.79 -2.07 -18.70
CA GLU A 161 -14.36 -2.45 -17.40
C GLU A 161 -13.24 -2.67 -16.37
N ILE A 162 -13.26 -1.90 -15.28
CA ILE A 162 -12.37 -2.03 -14.13
C ILE A 162 -13.11 -2.75 -13.00
N VAL A 163 -12.60 -3.89 -12.55
CA VAL A 163 -13.15 -4.64 -11.42
C VAL A 163 -12.53 -4.14 -10.13
N ARG A 164 -13.36 -3.92 -9.11
CA ARG A 164 -12.91 -3.62 -7.75
C ARG A 164 -12.93 -4.88 -6.90
N VAL A 165 -11.81 -5.18 -6.27
CA VAL A 165 -11.59 -6.37 -5.46
C VAL A 165 -11.27 -5.95 -4.02
N SER A 166 -11.87 -6.63 -3.07
CA SER A 166 -11.61 -6.53 -1.64
C SER A 166 -10.97 -7.82 -1.17
N LEU A 167 -9.86 -7.71 -0.43
CA LEU A 167 -9.23 -8.80 0.29
C LEU A 167 -9.19 -8.44 1.77
N ARG A 168 -9.52 -9.42 2.61
CA ARG A 168 -9.50 -9.29 4.06
C ARG A 168 -8.85 -10.50 4.69
N THR A 169 -8.30 -10.30 5.87
CA THR A 169 -7.80 -11.39 6.71
C THR A 169 -8.24 -11.20 8.16
N ALA A 170 -8.46 -12.29 8.87
CA ALA A 170 -8.87 -12.26 10.27
C ALA A 170 -7.72 -11.77 11.16
N VAL A 171 -7.99 -10.76 11.99
CA VAL A 171 -7.04 -10.26 13.01
C VAL A 171 -7.41 -10.73 14.42
N ALA A 172 -8.66 -11.13 14.60
CA ALA A 172 -9.19 -11.78 15.79
C ALA A 172 -10.45 -12.57 15.41
N LEU A 173 -11.11 -13.20 16.39
CA LEU A 173 -12.23 -14.12 16.15
C LEU A 173 -13.32 -13.52 15.24
N ASP A 174 -13.71 -12.27 15.50
CA ASP A 174 -14.79 -11.60 14.79
C ASP A 174 -14.34 -10.34 14.03
N HIS A 175 -13.05 -10.02 14.04
CA HIS A 175 -12.52 -8.80 13.41
C HIS A 175 -11.68 -9.11 12.18
N TRP A 176 -11.91 -8.33 11.11
CA TRP A 176 -11.24 -8.46 9.83
C TRP A 176 -10.47 -7.20 9.47
N SER A 177 -9.19 -7.34 9.10
CA SER A 177 -8.44 -6.26 8.47
C SER A 177 -8.88 -6.11 7.03
N GLU A 178 -9.31 -4.90 6.65
CA GLU A 178 -9.40 -4.52 5.25
C GLU A 178 -7.98 -4.29 4.74
N ILE A 179 -7.58 -5.02 3.70
CA ILE A 179 -6.22 -4.92 3.17
C ILE A 179 -6.18 -3.80 2.14
N LEU A 180 -5.22 -2.90 2.30
CA LEU A 180 -5.00 -1.82 1.34
C LEU A 180 -3.96 -2.27 0.32
N GLY A 181 -4.33 -2.24 -0.96
CA GLY A 181 -3.39 -2.44 -2.05
C GLY A 181 -2.85 -1.11 -2.55
N PHE A 182 -1.53 -1.06 -2.74
CA PHE A 182 -0.82 0.02 -3.39
C PHE A 182 -0.06 -0.55 -4.58
N GLY A 183 0.11 0.27 -5.61
CA GLY A 183 0.79 -0.10 -6.85
C GLY A 183 0.48 0.89 -7.95
N ARG A 184 1.30 0.89 -9.00
CA ARG A 184 1.17 1.83 -10.12
C ARG A 184 0.52 1.18 -11.35
N HIS A 185 -0.55 0.41 -11.15
CA HIS A 185 -1.27 -0.21 -12.25
C HIS A 185 -2.45 0.63 -12.77
N PRO A 186 -2.81 0.55 -14.07
CA PRO A 186 -3.70 1.51 -14.72
C PRO A 186 -5.09 1.65 -14.07
N GLY A 187 -5.64 0.56 -13.53
CA GLY A 187 -6.95 0.58 -12.87
C GLY A 187 -6.93 1.15 -11.46
N GLN A 188 -5.76 1.33 -10.84
CA GLN A 188 -5.67 1.71 -9.43
C GLN A 188 -5.92 3.21 -9.25
N ALA A 189 -6.62 3.57 -8.17
CA ALA A 189 -6.79 4.97 -7.82
C ALA A 189 -5.43 5.65 -7.53
N PRO A 190 -5.24 6.91 -7.95
CA PRO A 190 -3.99 7.66 -7.77
C PRO A 190 -3.55 7.83 -6.30
N THR A 191 -4.49 7.81 -5.36
CA THR A 191 -4.19 7.80 -3.92
C THR A 191 -3.53 6.52 -3.42
N ARG A 192 -3.41 5.51 -4.29
CA ARG A 192 -2.78 4.21 -4.02
C ARG A 192 -1.53 3.97 -4.89
N TRP A 193 -1.11 4.94 -5.68
CA TRP A 193 0.09 4.79 -6.50
C TRP A 193 1.35 4.88 -5.67
N SER A 194 2.16 3.84 -5.72
CA SER A 194 3.40 3.67 -4.96
C SER A 194 4.54 3.20 -5.86
N PRO A 195 5.80 3.35 -5.45
CA PRO A 195 6.96 2.87 -6.23
C PRO A 195 7.03 1.34 -6.33
N PHE A 196 6.44 0.62 -5.38
CA PHE A 196 6.32 -0.83 -5.38
C PHE A 196 4.88 -1.23 -5.11
N SER A 197 4.47 -2.35 -5.70
CA SER A 197 3.23 -3.01 -5.30
C SER A 197 3.31 -3.45 -3.84
N GLU A 198 2.25 -3.24 -3.08
CA GLU A 198 2.21 -3.49 -1.64
C GLU A 198 0.81 -3.88 -1.18
N LEU A 199 0.72 -4.86 -0.27
CA LEU A 199 -0.46 -5.10 0.55
C LEU A 199 -0.16 -4.66 1.98
N ALA A 200 -0.82 -3.60 2.44
CA ALA A 200 -0.72 -3.13 3.81
C ALA A 200 -1.86 -3.70 4.65
N ILE A 201 -1.50 -4.35 5.75
CA ILE A 201 -2.39 -5.10 6.63
C ILE A 201 -2.28 -4.52 8.03
N ARG A 202 -3.42 -4.20 8.64
CA ARG A 202 -3.47 -3.87 10.07
C ARG A 202 -3.55 -5.17 10.86
N ALA A 203 -2.70 -5.31 11.88
CA ALA A 203 -2.58 -6.55 12.64
C ALA A 203 -3.50 -6.65 13.87
N LYS A 204 -4.09 -5.54 14.33
CA LYS A 204 -4.86 -5.48 15.59
C LYS A 204 -6.32 -5.14 15.36
N GLU A 205 -7.16 -5.50 16.33
CA GLU A 205 -8.56 -5.05 16.40
C GLU A 205 -8.65 -3.54 16.59
N PRO A 206 -9.68 -2.85 16.05
CA PRO A 206 -9.88 -1.42 16.27
C PRO A 206 -10.02 -1.12 17.77
N ALA A 207 -9.35 -0.08 18.25
CA ALA A 207 -9.42 0.31 19.66
C ALA A 207 -10.83 0.79 20.08
N ARG A 208 -11.67 1.15 19.10
CA ARG A 208 -13.08 1.46 19.30
C ARG A 208 -13.92 0.36 18.66
N PRO A 209 -15.03 -0.06 19.28
CA PRO A 209 -15.94 -1.01 18.64
C PRO A 209 -16.38 -0.45 17.28
N ASP A 210 -16.01 -1.11 16.20
CA ASP A 210 -16.54 -0.83 14.87
C ASP A 210 -17.79 -1.73 14.69
N PRO A 211 -18.99 -1.17 14.45
CA PRO A 211 -20.19 -1.99 14.20
C PRO A 211 -20.05 -2.92 12.99
N ASP A 212 -19.17 -2.60 12.05
CA ASP A 212 -18.87 -3.42 10.89
C ASP A 212 -17.72 -4.42 11.15
N LEU A 213 -17.15 -4.42 12.37
CA LEU A 213 -16.07 -5.30 12.83
C LEU A 213 -14.80 -5.22 11.96
N ARG A 214 -14.49 -4.03 11.44
CA ARG A 214 -13.37 -3.79 10.53
C ARG A 214 -12.20 -3.13 11.24
N ALA A 215 -11.01 -3.55 10.83
CA ALA A 215 -9.76 -2.92 11.21
C ALA A 215 -9.23 -2.09 10.02
N ASN A 216 -9.23 -0.76 10.15
CA ASN A 216 -8.65 0.14 9.16
C ASN A 216 -7.32 0.73 9.66
N MET A 217 -6.44 1.12 8.75
CA MET A 217 -5.12 1.65 9.08
C MET A 217 -5.13 2.89 9.99
N ASP A 218 -6.20 3.69 9.98
CA ASP A 218 -6.39 4.86 10.85
C ASP A 218 -6.82 4.52 12.29
N ASP A 219 -7.06 3.23 12.57
CA ASP A 219 -7.34 2.69 13.90
C ASP A 219 -6.07 2.21 14.64
N VAL A 220 -4.89 2.33 14.03
CA VAL A 220 -3.62 2.02 14.71
C VAL A 220 -3.43 2.98 15.89
N PRO A 221 -3.11 2.47 17.11
CA PRO A 221 -2.87 3.32 18.27
C PRO A 221 -1.69 4.28 18.05
N LEU A 222 -1.99 5.58 18.06
CA LEU A 222 -0.99 6.65 17.93
C LEU A 222 -0.52 7.11 19.32
N THR A 223 0.29 6.27 19.98
CA THR A 223 0.91 6.58 21.27
C THR A 223 1.57 7.95 21.27
N GLY A 224 1.21 8.83 22.21
CA GLY A 224 1.78 10.17 22.32
C GLY A 224 1.12 11.25 21.44
N VAL A 225 0.20 10.89 20.54
CA VAL A 225 -0.54 11.88 19.73
C VAL A 225 -1.81 12.34 20.45
N ARG A 226 -1.94 13.66 20.64
CA ARG A 226 -3.11 14.25 21.31
C ARG A 226 -4.38 14.13 20.45
N PRO A 227 -5.57 13.98 21.05
CA PRO A 227 -6.83 13.86 20.29
C PRO A 227 -7.11 15.01 19.31
N GLN A 228 -6.72 16.25 19.65
CA GLN A 228 -6.91 17.42 18.79
C GLN A 228 -6.05 17.32 17.52
N VAL A 229 -4.80 16.87 17.65
CA VAL A 229 -3.90 16.63 16.52
C VAL A 229 -4.44 15.51 15.65
N ARG A 230 -4.95 14.42 16.26
CA ARG A 230 -5.61 13.33 15.52
C ARG A 230 -6.81 13.83 14.71
N ALA A 231 -7.65 14.71 15.28
CA ALA A 231 -8.80 15.28 14.58
C ALA A 231 -8.38 16.19 13.41
N GLU A 232 -7.32 16.97 13.58
CA GLU A 232 -6.73 17.79 12.53
C GLU A 232 -6.18 16.95 11.38
N TRP A 233 -5.38 15.92 11.68
CA TRP A 233 -4.85 14.99 10.68
C TRP A 233 -5.95 14.28 9.90
N TRP A 234 -7.06 13.94 10.56
CA TRP A 234 -8.21 13.35 9.90
C TRP A 234 -8.84 14.31 8.89
N ARG A 235 -9.02 15.59 9.28
CA ARG A 235 -9.52 16.63 8.39
C ARG A 235 -8.58 16.82 7.19
N GLU A 236 -7.28 16.92 7.43
CA GLU A 236 -6.29 17.13 6.37
C GLU A 236 -6.15 15.92 5.43
N THR A 237 -6.22 14.70 5.96
CA THR A 237 -6.25 13.46 5.15
C THR A 237 -7.48 13.44 4.23
N LYS A 238 -8.65 13.89 4.73
CA LYS A 238 -9.86 14.03 3.90
C LYS A 238 -9.68 15.06 2.79
N LEU A 239 -9.17 16.25 3.13
CA LEU A 239 -8.92 17.30 2.14
C LEU A 239 -7.91 16.86 1.07
N SER A 240 -6.82 16.19 1.47
CA SER A 240 -5.84 15.63 0.53
C SER A 240 -6.48 14.59 -0.38
N ARG A 241 -7.36 13.74 0.15
CA ARG A 241 -8.05 12.71 -0.65
C ARG A 241 -9.06 13.31 -1.62
N GLU A 242 -9.83 14.31 -1.20
CA GLU A 242 -10.74 15.07 -2.06
C GLU A 242 -9.99 15.77 -3.19
N ALA A 243 -8.86 16.41 -2.88
CA ALA A 243 -8.05 17.10 -3.88
C ALA A 243 -7.51 16.13 -4.95
N ARG A 244 -7.15 14.91 -4.55
CA ARG A 244 -6.58 13.88 -5.43
C ARG A 244 -7.60 13.07 -6.23
N LEU A 245 -8.79 12.82 -5.67
CA LEU A 245 -9.81 11.95 -6.28
C LEU A 245 -11.01 12.73 -6.84
N GLY A 246 -11.08 14.04 -6.61
CA GLY A 246 -12.22 14.87 -6.97
C GLY A 246 -13.42 14.71 -6.03
N ALA A 247 -14.45 15.54 -6.26
CA ALA A 247 -15.62 15.68 -5.38
C ALA A 247 -16.52 14.42 -5.30
N GLU A 248 -16.48 13.54 -6.31
CA GLU A 248 -17.27 12.30 -6.31
C GLU A 248 -16.56 11.09 -5.69
N TYR A 249 -15.33 11.28 -5.17
CA TYR A 249 -14.48 10.22 -4.60
C TYR A 249 -14.46 8.95 -5.45
N ASP A 250 -13.46 8.87 -6.33
CA ASP A 250 -13.15 7.65 -7.08
C ASP A 250 -13.34 6.39 -6.21
N ALA A 251 -14.35 5.59 -6.57
CA ALA A 251 -14.74 4.45 -5.78
C ALA A 251 -13.67 3.36 -5.74
N ARG A 252 -12.70 3.39 -6.67
CA ARG A 252 -11.47 2.58 -6.69
C ARG A 252 -10.55 2.91 -5.51
N GLY A 253 -10.61 4.14 -4.98
CA GLY A 253 -9.80 4.62 -3.85
C GLY A 253 -10.45 4.47 -2.47
N LYS A 254 -11.49 3.64 -2.32
CA LYS A 254 -12.14 3.37 -1.03
C LYS A 254 -11.31 2.41 -0.17
N ALA A 255 -11.38 2.53 1.16
CA ALA A 255 -10.60 1.69 2.08
C ALA A 255 -10.88 0.17 1.93
N ARG A 256 -12.12 -0.20 1.60
CA ARG A 256 -12.52 -1.58 1.34
C ARG A 256 -12.03 -2.16 0.00
N VAL A 257 -11.45 -1.34 -0.88
CA VAL A 257 -10.94 -1.77 -2.17
C VAL A 257 -9.44 -2.00 -2.01
N THR A 258 -9.04 -3.26 -2.14
CA THR A 258 -7.63 -3.66 -2.17
C THR A 258 -7.06 -3.37 -3.55
N LEU A 259 -7.73 -3.84 -4.61
CA LEU A 259 -7.29 -3.66 -5.99
C LEU A 259 -8.42 -3.15 -6.88
N ALA A 260 -8.06 -2.28 -7.82
CA ALA A 260 -8.86 -1.96 -8.98
C ALA A 260 -8.05 -2.29 -10.24
N VAL A 261 -8.50 -3.29 -11.00
CA VAL A 261 -7.75 -3.85 -12.14
C VAL A 261 -8.67 -4.04 -13.34
N PRO A 262 -8.16 -3.96 -14.58
CA PRO A 262 -8.95 -4.28 -15.76
C PRO A 262 -9.58 -5.67 -15.66
N ARG A 263 -10.84 -5.81 -16.09
CA ARG A 263 -11.57 -7.08 -16.09
C ARG A 263 -10.82 -8.17 -16.83
N ALA A 264 -10.15 -7.83 -17.93
CA ALA A 264 -9.35 -8.79 -18.70
C ALA A 264 -8.23 -9.41 -17.84
N THR A 265 -7.47 -8.58 -17.12
CA THR A 265 -6.44 -9.01 -16.18
C THR A 265 -7.03 -9.88 -15.08
N TRP A 266 -8.16 -9.47 -14.48
CA TRP A 266 -8.80 -10.26 -13.43
C TRP A 266 -9.23 -11.65 -13.92
N ARG A 267 -9.87 -11.74 -15.09
CA ARG A 267 -10.28 -13.01 -15.71
C ARG A 267 -9.10 -13.92 -16.00
N GLU A 268 -8.00 -13.37 -16.50
CA GLU A 268 -6.80 -14.14 -16.78
C GLU A 268 -6.24 -14.78 -15.50
N VAL A 269 -6.24 -14.02 -14.39
CA VAL A 269 -5.78 -14.49 -13.08
C VAL A 269 -6.71 -15.53 -12.46
N THR A 270 -8.03 -15.33 -12.53
CA THR A 270 -9.00 -16.18 -11.82
C THR A 270 -9.61 -17.30 -12.66
N GLY A 271 -9.46 -17.25 -14.00
CA GLY A 271 -10.11 -18.15 -14.94
C GLY A 271 -11.61 -17.88 -15.16
N GLU A 272 -12.10 -16.69 -14.79
CA GLU A 272 -13.47 -16.21 -15.02
C GLU A 272 -13.77 -15.73 -16.47
#